data_AF-A0A0J7KFW5-F1
#
_entry.id   AF-A0A0J7KFW5-F1
#
_cell.length_a   1.000
_cell.length_b   1.000
_cell.length_c   1.000
_cell.angle_alpha   90.00
_cell.angle_beta   90.00
_cell.angle_gamma   90.00
#
_symmetry.space_group_name_H-M   'P 1'
#
loop_
_entity.id
_entity.type
_entity.pdbx_description
1 polymer ?
#
loop_
_entity_poly.entity_id
_entity_poly.type
_entity_poly.pdbx_seq_one_letter_code
_entity_poly.pdbx_strand_id
1 'polypeptide(L)'
;MCERWRRYLERPNTPGEYTKLAIVPNLEVWLARKHGGMTYHLTQVMTGHGCFGRFLFRIGRRPNRSCDFCGEEDNAFHTLRECPAWERLTMRRKLELELHIV
;
A
#
# COMPACT_ATOMS: atom_id res chain seq x y z
N MET A 1 0.60 14.28 -20.90
CA MET A 1 1.30 13.01 -20.52
C MET A 1 0.58 12.28 -19.38
N CYS A 2 0.21 12.97 -18.29
CA CYS A 2 -0.55 12.39 -17.17
C CYS A 2 -1.87 11.73 -17.61
N GLU A 3 -2.67 12.38 -18.45
CA GLU A 3 -3.94 11.84 -18.93
C GLU A 3 -3.81 10.50 -19.68
N ARG A 4 -2.75 10.35 -20.48
CA ARG A 4 -2.46 9.09 -21.19
C ARG A 4 -2.17 7.96 -20.21
N TRP A 5 -1.39 8.24 -19.17
CA TRP A 5 -1.07 7.28 -18.12
C TRP A 5 -2.29 6.96 -17.27
N ARG A 6 -3.08 7.96 -16.88
CA ARG A 6 -4.34 7.76 -16.17
C ARG A 6 -5.26 6.80 -16.92
N ARG A 7 -5.55 7.08 -18.20
CA ARG A 7 -6.40 6.21 -19.04
C ARG A 7 -5.86 4.79 -19.15
N TYR A 8 -4.55 4.59 -19.11
CA TYR A 8 -3.95 3.25 -19.14
C TYR A 8 -4.09 2.55 -17.78
N LEU A 9 -3.82 3.25 -16.68
CA LEU A 9 -3.83 2.71 -15.33
C LEU A 9 -5.24 2.42 -14.81
N GLU A 10 -6.25 3.17 -15.27
CA GLU A 10 -7.68 2.97 -14.92
C GLU A 10 -8.32 1.80 -15.66
N ARG A 11 -7.61 1.13 -16.57
CA ARG A 11 -8.16 -0.05 -17.24
C ARG A 11 -8.41 -1.17 -16.23
N PRO A 12 -9.63 -1.74 -16.18
CA PRO A 12 -9.92 -2.85 -15.29
C PRO A 12 -9.12 -4.10 -15.69
N ASN A 13 -9.02 -5.06 -14.76
CA ASN A 13 -8.41 -6.38 -14.97
C ASN A 13 -6.95 -6.32 -15.41
N THR A 14 -6.17 -5.41 -14.83
CA THR A 14 -4.74 -5.31 -15.10
C THR A 14 -3.94 -5.47 -13.81
N PRO A 15 -2.69 -5.95 -13.87
CA PRO A 15 -1.89 -6.16 -12.68
C PRO A 15 -1.66 -4.86 -11.89
N GLY A 16 -1.37 -5.01 -10.60
CA GLY A 16 -0.97 -3.88 -9.75
C GLY A 16 -2.15 -3.03 -9.25
N GLU A 17 -3.36 -3.60 -9.15
CA GLU A 17 -4.54 -2.91 -8.61
C GLU A 17 -4.26 -2.15 -7.31
N TYR A 18 -3.56 -2.77 -6.35
CA TYR A 18 -3.19 -2.09 -5.10
C TYR A 18 -2.33 -0.85 -5.32
N THR A 19 -1.30 -0.96 -6.17
CA THR A 19 -0.42 0.17 -6.52
C THR A 19 -1.20 1.28 -7.22
N LYS A 20 -2.14 0.90 -8.09
CA LYS A 20 -3.00 1.83 -8.83
C LYS A 20 -3.95 2.59 -7.91
N LEU A 21 -4.60 1.89 -6.97
CA LEU A 21 -5.47 2.51 -5.97
C LEU A 21 -4.74 3.59 -5.16
N ALA A 22 -3.44 3.40 -4.88
CA ALA A 22 -2.64 4.39 -4.16
C ALA A 22 -2.16 5.56 -5.05
N ILE A 23 -1.68 5.28 -6.28
CA ILE A 23 -1.04 6.29 -7.14
C ILE A 23 -2.05 7.07 -7.99
N VAL A 24 -3.00 6.39 -8.64
CA VAL A 24 -3.86 7.01 -9.67
C VAL A 24 -4.65 8.22 -9.15
N PRO A 25 -5.24 8.19 -7.93
CA PRO A 25 -5.92 9.37 -7.37
C PRO A 25 -5.00 10.57 -7.15
N ASN A 26 -3.70 10.33 -6.98
CA ASN A 26 -2.69 11.34 -6.67
C ASN A 26 -1.63 11.46 -7.78
N LEU A 27 -1.96 11.06 -9.01
CA LEU A 27 -0.97 10.83 -10.08
C LEU A 27 -0.18 12.09 -10.43
N GLU A 28 -0.82 13.25 -10.53
CA GLU A 28 -0.18 14.53 -10.81
C GLU A 28 0.78 14.91 -9.69
N VAL A 29 0.31 14.81 -8.44
CA VAL A 29 1.13 15.11 -7.25
C VAL A 29 2.34 14.19 -7.23
N TRP A 30 2.15 12.90 -7.50
CA TRP A 30 3.19 11.89 -7.57
C TRP A 30 4.23 12.19 -8.65
N LEU A 31 3.80 12.57 -9.85
CA LEU A 31 4.68 12.91 -10.97
C LEU A 31 5.41 14.25 -10.77
N ALA A 32 4.83 15.19 -10.03
CA ALA A 32 5.42 16.50 -9.74
C ALA A 32 6.45 16.48 -8.60
N ARG A 33 6.60 15.35 -7.89
CA ARG A 33 7.52 15.25 -6.73
C ARG A 33 8.96 15.45 -7.17
N LYS A 34 9.67 16.38 -6.51
CA LYS A 34 11.10 16.62 -6.74
C LYS A 34 12.01 15.57 -6.11
N HIS A 35 11.51 14.82 -5.13
CA HIS A 35 12.25 13.84 -4.34
C HIS A 35 11.34 12.70 -3.87
N GLY A 36 11.94 11.63 -3.35
CA GLY A 36 11.21 10.45 -2.87
C GLY A 36 10.96 9.44 -3.97
N GLY A 37 12.05 8.88 -4.50
CA GLY A 37 12.01 7.76 -5.43
C GLY A 37 11.53 6.46 -4.76
N MET A 38 11.46 5.40 -5.57
CA MET A 38 11.01 4.10 -5.09
C MET A 38 12.12 3.42 -4.27
N THR A 39 12.02 3.48 -2.93
CA THR A 39 12.95 2.79 -2.03
C THR A 39 12.59 1.30 -1.90
N TYR A 40 13.49 0.49 -1.33
CA TYR A 40 13.23 -0.93 -1.06
C TYR A 40 11.92 -1.14 -0.26
N HIS A 41 11.75 -0.45 0.87
CA HIS A 41 10.55 -0.58 1.70
C HIS A 41 9.30 0.02 1.04
N LEU A 42 9.42 1.14 0.31
CA LEU A 42 8.29 1.71 -0.40
C LEU A 42 7.81 0.77 -1.51
N THR A 43 8.73 0.13 -2.24
CA THR A 43 8.39 -0.89 -3.24
C THR A 43 7.59 -2.02 -2.61
N GLN A 44 8.02 -2.51 -1.44
CA GLN A 44 7.34 -3.59 -0.72
C GLN A 44 5.93 -3.20 -0.32
N VAL A 45 5.75 -1.99 0.25
CA VAL A 45 4.43 -1.43 0.55
C VAL A 45 3.56 -1.40 -0.70
N MET A 46 4.05 -0.80 -1.79
CA MET A 46 3.27 -0.57 -3.01
C MET A 46 2.92 -1.86 -3.76
N THR A 47 3.67 -2.93 -3.55
CA THR A 47 3.43 -4.24 -4.17
C THR A 47 2.77 -5.25 -3.23
N GLY A 48 2.60 -4.90 -1.95
CA GLY A 48 2.15 -5.83 -0.92
C GLY A 48 3.10 -7.02 -0.74
N HIS A 49 4.40 -6.81 -0.89
CA HIS A 49 5.47 -7.82 -0.77
C HIS A 49 6.28 -7.64 0.53
N GLY A 50 7.26 -8.50 0.76
CA GLY A 50 8.21 -8.35 1.87
C GLY A 50 7.72 -9.02 3.13
N CYS A 51 7.55 -8.25 4.21
CA CYS A 51 7.21 -8.78 5.53
C CYS A 51 5.71 -9.09 5.73
N PHE A 52 4.83 -8.66 4.83
CA PHE A 52 3.39 -8.84 5.02
C PHE A 52 3.00 -10.32 5.04
N GLY A 53 2.26 -10.75 6.05
CA GLY A 53 1.78 -12.12 6.24
C GLY A 53 1.04 -12.68 5.02
N ARG A 54 0.21 -11.88 4.33
CA ARG A 54 -0.43 -12.28 3.07
C ARG A 54 0.58 -12.69 2.00
N PHE A 55 1.68 -11.95 1.87
CA PHE A 55 2.75 -12.27 0.93
C PHE A 55 3.51 -13.52 1.35
N LEU A 56 3.94 -13.57 2.61
CA LEU A 56 4.71 -14.68 3.15
C LEU A 56 3.94 -16.01 3.08
N PHE A 57 2.63 -16.00 3.34
CA PHE A 57 1.76 -17.15 3.14
C PHE A 57 1.74 -17.61 1.68
N ARG A 58 1.54 -16.67 0.74
CA ARG A 58 1.51 -16.96 -0.70
C ARG A 58 2.79 -17.63 -1.21
N ILE A 59 3.94 -17.29 -0.65
CA ILE A 59 5.24 -17.89 -1.01
C ILE A 59 5.67 -19.05 -0.11
N GLY A 60 4.77 -19.57 0.74
CA GLY A 60 5.04 -20.72 1.60
C GLY A 60 6.04 -20.46 2.74
N ARG A 61 6.28 -19.20 3.10
CA ARG A 61 7.17 -18.80 4.21
C ARG A 61 6.44 -18.66 5.55
N ARG A 62 5.11 -18.65 5.54
CA ARG A 62 4.27 -18.63 6.74
C ARG A 62 3.06 -19.55 6.61
N PRO A 63 2.56 -20.10 7.72
CA PRO A 63 1.40 -21.01 7.72
C PRO A 63 0.06 -20.29 7.57
N ASN A 64 0.01 -18.98 7.82
CA ASN A 64 -1.19 -18.18 7.74
C ASN A 64 -0.88 -16.75 7.27
N ARG A 65 -1.94 -15.97 7.05
CA ARG A 65 -1.89 -14.58 6.57
C ARG A 65 -2.03 -13.56 7.70
N SER A 66 -2.03 -13.98 8.96
CA SER A 66 -2.40 -13.10 10.08
C SER A 66 -1.29 -12.10 10.42
N CYS A 67 -1.72 -10.93 10.87
CA CYS A 67 -0.90 -9.87 11.43
C CYS A 67 -0.43 -10.27 12.83
N ASP A 68 0.88 -10.18 13.05
CA ASP A 68 1.50 -10.55 14.34
C ASP A 68 1.01 -9.67 15.50
N PHE A 69 0.45 -8.50 15.18
CA PHE A 69 0.04 -7.53 16.19
C PHE A 69 -1.44 -7.60 16.56
N CYS A 70 -2.32 -8.02 15.65
CA CYS A 70 -3.77 -8.00 15.90
C CYS A 70 -4.54 -9.18 15.31
N GLY A 71 -3.89 -10.13 14.64
CA GLY A 71 -4.52 -11.36 14.14
C GLY A 71 -5.28 -11.24 12.81
N GLU A 72 -5.65 -10.03 12.38
CA GLU A 72 -6.31 -9.75 11.09
C GLU A 72 -5.41 -10.07 9.88
N GLU A 73 -5.95 -10.05 8.65
CA GLU A 73 -5.13 -10.31 7.46
C GLU A 73 -4.04 -9.24 7.24
N ASP A 74 -2.78 -9.66 7.30
CA ASP A 74 -1.63 -8.78 7.15
C ASP A 74 -1.31 -8.49 5.69
N ASN A 75 -1.80 -7.35 5.23
CA ASN A 75 -1.42 -6.72 3.98
C ASN A 75 -0.94 -5.28 4.25
N ALA A 76 -0.37 -4.65 3.22
CA ALA A 76 0.17 -3.28 3.35
C ALA A 76 -0.88 -2.26 3.79
N PHE A 77 -2.12 -2.38 3.32
CA PHE A 77 -3.21 -1.47 3.70
C PHE A 77 -3.56 -1.63 5.19
N HIS A 78 -3.77 -2.87 5.62
CA HIS A 78 -4.04 -3.20 7.00
C HIS A 78 -2.92 -2.66 7.90
N THR A 79 -1.68 -3.02 7.61
CA THR A 79 -0.52 -2.60 8.40
C THR A 79 -0.43 -1.07 8.47
N LEU A 80 -0.55 -0.34 7.35
CA LEU A 80 -0.37 1.12 7.38
C LEU A 80 -1.57 1.89 7.93
N ARG A 81 -2.79 1.39 7.71
CA ARG A 81 -4.01 2.17 7.94
C ARG A 81 -4.93 1.60 9.00
N GLU A 82 -5.00 0.30 9.22
CA GLU A 82 -6.03 -0.33 10.07
C GLU A 82 -5.45 -0.91 11.37
N CYS A 83 -4.21 -1.38 11.33
CA CYS A 83 -3.60 -2.10 12.44
C CYS A 83 -3.49 -1.21 13.68
N PRO A 84 -4.09 -1.60 14.83
CA PRO A 84 -4.09 -0.79 16.05
C PRO A 84 -2.69 -0.61 16.65
N ALA A 85 -1.75 -1.51 16.34
CA ALA A 85 -0.36 -1.35 16.77
C ALA A 85 0.29 -0.09 16.20
N TRP A 86 -0.13 0.38 15.02
CA TRP A 86 0.41 1.59 14.40
C TRP A 86 -0.24 2.90 14.88
N GLU A 87 -1.38 2.83 15.57
CA GLU A 87 -1.87 3.96 16.37
C GLU A 87 -0.94 4.25 17.55
N ARG A 88 -0.47 3.19 18.24
CA ARG A 88 0.48 3.30 19.35
C ARG A 88 1.86 3.84 18.94
N LEU A 89 2.24 3.71 17.68
CA LEU A 89 3.57 4.06 17.16
C LEU A 89 3.62 5.39 16.39
N THR A 90 2.54 6.19 16.34
CA THR A 90 2.50 7.55 15.76
C THR A 90 2.92 7.67 14.27
N MET A 91 2.45 6.76 13.40
CA MET A 91 2.63 6.92 11.93
C MET A 91 1.40 7.43 11.17
N ARG A 92 0.15 7.12 11.61
CA ARG A 92 -1.08 7.58 10.93
C ARG A 92 -1.12 9.10 10.70
N ARG A 93 -0.70 9.89 11.70
CA ARG A 93 -0.60 11.36 11.59
C ARG A 93 0.50 11.84 10.64
N LYS A 94 1.60 11.10 10.50
CA LYS A 94 2.75 11.49 9.64
C LYS A 94 2.52 11.17 8.16
N LEU A 95 1.64 10.22 7.86
CA LEU A 95 1.35 9.78 6.49
C LEU A 95 0.08 10.41 5.90
N GLU A 96 -0.58 11.32 6.64
CA GLU A 96 -1.82 12.01 6.19
C GLU A 96 -2.89 11.03 5.67
N LEU A 97 -2.93 9.80 6.19
CA LEU A 97 -3.89 8.79 5.79
C LEU A 97 -5.24 9.05 6.46
N GLU A 98 -5.85 10.21 6.22
CA GLU A 98 -7.19 10.53 6.71
C GLU A 98 -8.20 9.59 6.07
N LEU A 99 -9.00 8.96 6.92
CA LEU A 99 -10.13 8.11 6.55
C LEU A 99 -11.20 8.98 5.88
N HIS A 100 -11.15 9.14 4.55
CA HIS A 100 -12.37 9.36 3.79
C HIS A 100 -13.16 8.06 3.75
N ILE A 101 -13.82 7.77 4.87
CA ILE A 101 -14.97 6.88 4.93
C ILE A 101 -16.16 7.72 4.47
N VAL A 102 -16.75 7.35 3.33
CA VAL A 102 -18.16 7.60 3.04
C VAL A 102 -18.83 6.24 2.94
#